data_AF-A0AAP6H1Z8-F1
#
_entry.id   AF-A0AAP6H1Z8-F1
#
_cell.length_a   1.000
_cell.length_b   1.000
_cell.length_c   1.000
_cell.angle_alpha   90.00
_cell.angle_beta   90.00
_cell.angle_gamma   90.00
#
_symmetry.space_group_name_H-M   'P 1'
#
loop_
_entity.id
_entity.type
_entity.pdbx_description
1 polymer ?
#
loop_
_entity_poly.entity_id
_entity_poly.type
_entity_poly.pdbx_seq_one_letter_code
_entity_poly.pdbx_strand_id
1 'polypeptide(L)'
;MSMPLMTGRYRPWVMSLSLCGLLLVGACKRDTIDPDAPAAEPVAALRQIARQLADNDLVGYARASVPPAQYTRLQAAWEEGHSRWPLTDLPLDGQLLPMLAALSAPDAPKRLQRSFDTQIAGQATGVRQAAHSMGLFGVQYLRNQTDYSEAERAHYSQVVDVLSRWAAAAPLTDKQRAKTTITLLTATARNAGLSTDAELQAAGMEGSLRRLGPFAKALKTALASYGLSLDAAMTDLRGELVSQEGDTAVLRIQYPLAGEQIEAQVRMTRREGHWYLARTLEETDALLKAADEAKAAMAAQAEHDAQLAAEAEAAAQVKDGASAPAKP
;
A
#
# COMPACT_ATOMS: atom_id res chain seq x y z
N MET A 1 -91.59 39.09 17.18
CA MET A 1 -92.32 38.24 16.22
C MET A 1 -91.30 37.42 15.44
N SER A 2 -91.48 36.10 15.50
CA SER A 2 -90.99 35.06 14.57
C SER A 2 -89.49 34.86 14.34
N MET A 3 -88.98 33.82 15.04
CA MET A 3 -87.96 32.84 14.62
C MET A 3 -88.19 32.30 13.19
N PRO A 4 -87.18 31.75 12.46
CA PRO A 4 -86.41 30.59 12.93
C PRO A 4 -84.93 30.46 12.55
N LEU A 5 -84.27 29.67 13.40
CA LEU A 5 -83.03 28.92 13.15
C LEU A 5 -83.30 27.78 12.14
N MET A 6 -82.39 27.58 11.18
CA MET A 6 -82.14 26.25 10.62
C MET A 6 -80.63 25.99 10.54
N THR A 7 -80.33 24.80 11.04
CA THR A 7 -79.08 24.08 11.21
C THR A 7 -78.37 23.71 9.91
N GLY A 8 -77.04 23.67 9.92
CA GLY A 8 -76.28 22.92 8.91
C GLY A 8 -74.78 23.16 8.92
N ARG A 9 -74.05 22.38 9.75
CA ARG A 9 -72.65 21.90 9.62
C ARG A 9 -71.68 22.74 8.77
N TYR A 10 -70.56 23.18 9.35
CA TYR A 10 -69.22 22.61 9.10
C TYR A 10 -68.23 23.07 10.20
N ARG A 11 -67.34 22.14 10.56
CA ARG A 11 -66.57 22.02 11.80
C ARG A 11 -65.36 22.98 11.89
N PRO A 12 -64.85 23.21 13.11
CA PRO A 12 -64.07 24.38 13.50
C PRO A 12 -62.63 24.28 13.00
N TRP A 13 -62.21 25.29 12.26
CA TRP A 13 -60.82 25.64 12.06
C TRP A 13 -60.53 26.88 12.91
N VAL A 14 -59.27 27.08 13.29
CA VAL A 14 -58.77 28.11 14.23
C VAL A 14 -58.84 27.69 15.70
N MET A 15 -57.83 26.94 16.12
CA MET A 15 -57.09 27.10 17.40
C MET A 15 -56.20 25.86 17.60
N SER A 16 -55.10 25.75 16.84
CA SER A 16 -53.98 24.84 17.10
C SER A 16 -52.81 25.15 16.15
N LEU A 17 -52.32 26.40 16.14
CA LEU A 17 -51.20 26.80 15.28
C LEU A 17 -50.10 27.52 16.07
N SER A 18 -49.82 27.07 17.29
CA SER A 18 -48.75 27.68 18.10
C SER A 18 -47.95 26.69 18.97
N LEU A 19 -47.95 25.39 18.65
CA LEU A 19 -47.16 24.38 19.38
C LEU A 19 -46.57 23.26 18.49
N CYS A 20 -46.17 23.57 17.25
CA CYS A 20 -45.43 22.63 16.38
C CYS A 20 -44.13 23.23 15.79
N GLY A 21 -43.59 24.30 16.38
CA GLY A 21 -42.43 25.01 15.84
C GLY A 21 -41.07 24.68 16.48
N LEU A 22 -41.00 23.75 17.44
CA LEU A 22 -39.78 23.55 18.25
C LEU A 22 -39.24 22.10 18.28
N LEU A 23 -39.73 21.21 17.41
CA LEU A 23 -39.28 19.80 17.36
C LEU A 23 -38.57 19.40 16.04
N LEU A 24 -38.23 20.34 15.15
CA LEU A 24 -37.65 20.03 13.83
C LEU A 24 -36.19 20.45 13.62
N VAL A 25 -35.43 20.77 14.68
CA VAL A 25 -33.97 21.07 14.56
C VAL A 25 -33.07 19.90 15.02
N GLY A 26 -33.65 18.75 15.37
CA GLY A 26 -32.91 17.63 15.98
C GLY A 26 -32.48 16.47 15.05
N ALA A 27 -32.64 16.54 13.72
CA ALA A 27 -32.50 15.34 12.88
C ALA A 27 -31.71 15.51 11.56
N CYS A 28 -30.93 16.57 11.39
CA CYS A 28 -29.79 16.49 10.47
C CYS A 28 -28.58 15.98 11.25
N LYS A 29 -28.50 14.66 11.45
CA LYS A 29 -27.19 14.03 11.59
C LYS A 29 -26.46 14.40 10.31
N ARG A 30 -25.57 15.40 10.39
CA ARG A 30 -24.40 15.43 9.54
C ARG A 30 -23.76 14.08 9.79
N ASP A 31 -23.92 13.15 8.86
CA ASP A 31 -23.00 12.04 8.77
C ASP A 31 -21.63 12.69 8.73
N THR A 32 -20.91 12.58 9.84
CA THR A 32 -19.47 12.78 9.83
C THR A 32 -18.97 11.74 8.86
N ILE A 33 -18.79 12.15 7.60
CA ILE A 33 -18.12 11.36 6.59
C ILE A 33 -16.73 11.16 7.17
N ASP A 34 -16.51 9.97 7.72
CA ASP A 34 -15.18 9.54 8.10
C ASP A 34 -14.40 9.41 6.80
N PRO A 35 -13.41 10.28 6.53
CA PRO A 35 -12.62 10.20 5.31
C PRO A 35 -11.81 8.90 5.24
N ASP A 36 -11.65 8.21 6.36
CA ASP A 36 -10.93 6.95 6.49
C ASP A 36 -11.84 5.72 6.40
N ALA A 37 -13.18 5.90 6.38
CA ALA A 37 -14.09 4.79 6.15
C ALA A 37 -13.90 4.22 4.73
N PRO A 38 -13.84 2.90 4.54
CA PRO A 38 -13.65 2.34 3.21
C PRO A 38 -14.86 2.62 2.32
N ALA A 39 -14.62 2.98 1.06
CA ALA A 39 -15.71 3.35 0.16
C ALA A 39 -16.54 2.14 -0.32
N ALA A 40 -17.86 2.32 -0.42
CA ALA A 40 -18.81 1.28 -0.83
C ALA A 40 -18.89 1.04 -2.35
N GLU A 41 -18.37 1.99 -3.16
CA GLU A 41 -18.33 1.95 -4.62
C GLU A 41 -16.90 1.65 -5.11
N PRO A 42 -16.70 0.81 -6.14
CA PRO A 42 -15.38 0.31 -6.51
C PRO A 42 -14.45 1.43 -7.02
N VAL A 43 -14.98 2.34 -7.84
CA VAL A 43 -14.21 3.51 -8.32
C VAL A 43 -13.84 4.45 -7.17
N ALA A 44 -14.73 4.60 -6.18
CA ALA A 44 -14.47 5.44 -5.02
C ALA A 44 -13.39 4.84 -4.12
N ALA A 45 -13.39 3.51 -3.92
CA ALA A 45 -12.39 2.80 -3.15
C ALA A 45 -11.00 2.92 -3.80
N LEU A 46 -10.91 2.71 -5.12
CA LEU A 46 -9.66 2.92 -5.85
C LEU A 46 -9.13 4.36 -5.70
N ARG A 47 -10.00 5.37 -5.83
CA ARG A 47 -9.62 6.77 -5.65
C ARG A 47 -9.21 7.10 -4.21
N GLN A 48 -9.75 6.41 -3.22
CA GLN A 48 -9.34 6.56 -1.83
C GLN A 48 -7.92 6.04 -1.63
N ILE A 49 -7.62 4.82 -2.11
CA ILE A 49 -6.27 4.24 -2.08
C ILE A 49 -5.26 5.15 -2.77
N ALA A 50 -5.58 5.67 -3.96
CA ALA A 50 -4.72 6.59 -4.69
C ALA A 50 -4.46 7.91 -3.92
N ARG A 51 -5.48 8.47 -3.27
CA ARG A 51 -5.34 9.68 -2.45
C ARG A 51 -4.41 9.47 -1.26
N GLN A 52 -4.52 8.34 -0.55
CA GLN A 52 -3.62 8.05 0.58
C GLN A 52 -2.14 8.03 0.14
N LEU A 53 -1.85 7.44 -1.03
CA LEU A 53 -0.49 7.47 -1.59
C LEU A 53 -0.05 8.88 -2.02
N ALA A 54 -0.95 9.69 -2.59
CA ALA A 54 -0.66 11.09 -2.93
C ALA A 54 -0.33 11.91 -1.67
N ASP A 55 -1.08 11.70 -0.59
CA ASP A 55 -0.91 12.38 0.69
C ASP A 55 0.30 11.86 1.50
N ASN A 56 0.96 10.81 1.02
CA ASN A 56 2.07 10.13 1.68
C ASN A 56 1.66 9.41 2.97
N ASP A 57 0.37 9.12 3.13
CA ASP A 57 -0.14 8.33 4.24
C ASP A 57 -0.07 6.84 3.88
N LEU A 58 1.10 6.26 4.14
CA LEU A 58 1.34 4.84 3.89
C LEU A 58 0.56 3.94 4.86
N VAL A 59 0.16 4.44 6.03
CA VAL A 59 -0.69 3.69 6.98
C VAL A 59 -2.13 3.69 6.49
N GLY A 60 -2.64 4.85 6.07
CA GLY A 60 -3.95 4.99 5.44
C GLY A 60 -4.05 4.15 4.17
N TYR A 61 -3.01 4.13 3.33
CA TYR A 61 -2.92 3.23 2.17
C TYR A 61 -3.08 1.77 2.60
N ALA A 62 -2.28 1.30 3.56
CA ALA A 62 -2.34 -0.08 4.01
C ALA A 62 -3.73 -0.44 4.59
N ARG A 63 -4.34 0.46 5.37
CA ARG A 63 -5.68 0.25 5.94
C ARG A 63 -6.77 0.21 4.86
N ALA A 64 -6.65 1.01 3.81
CA ALA A 64 -7.61 1.05 2.71
C ALA A 64 -7.47 -0.15 1.74
N SER A 65 -6.32 -0.83 1.74
CA SER A 65 -6.00 -1.89 0.78
C SER A 65 -6.49 -3.29 1.17
N VAL A 66 -6.87 -3.51 2.44
CA VAL A 66 -7.32 -4.83 2.93
C VAL A 66 -8.44 -4.70 3.97
N PRO A 67 -9.28 -5.75 4.17
CA PRO A 67 -10.26 -5.80 5.26
C PRO A 67 -9.64 -5.59 6.64
N PRO A 68 -10.37 -4.98 7.61
CA PRO A 68 -9.85 -4.69 8.94
C PRO A 68 -9.29 -5.91 9.68
N ALA A 69 -9.97 -7.06 9.60
CA ALA A 69 -9.49 -8.30 10.22
C ALA A 69 -8.19 -8.79 9.56
N GLN A 70 -8.07 -8.67 8.24
CA GLN A 70 -6.87 -9.02 7.49
C GLN A 70 -5.71 -8.08 7.83
N TYR A 71 -5.97 -6.78 7.99
CA TYR A 71 -4.99 -5.79 8.46
C TYR A 71 -4.36 -6.18 9.80
N THR A 72 -5.19 -6.54 10.79
CA THR A 72 -4.69 -6.98 12.11
C THR A 72 -3.85 -8.25 12.02
N ARG A 73 -4.23 -9.21 11.17
CA ARG A 73 -3.42 -10.42 10.94
C ARG A 73 -2.09 -10.12 10.27
N LEU A 74 -2.06 -9.18 9.33
CA LEU A 74 -0.83 -8.73 8.66
C LEU A 74 0.12 -8.01 9.63
N GLN A 75 -0.41 -7.24 10.59
CA GLN A 75 0.39 -6.67 11.67
C GLN A 75 1.04 -7.76 12.53
N ALA A 76 0.27 -8.76 12.96
CA ALA A 76 0.81 -9.87 13.75
C ALA A 76 1.87 -10.66 12.95
N ALA A 77 1.58 -10.99 11.69
CA ALA A 77 2.54 -11.66 10.81
C ALA A 77 3.82 -10.83 10.61
N TRP A 78 3.73 -9.49 10.58
CA TRP A 78 4.91 -8.63 10.53
C TRP A 78 5.73 -8.76 11.82
N GLU A 79 5.09 -8.65 12.98
CA GLU A 79 5.75 -8.74 14.29
C GLU A 79 6.47 -10.08 14.51
N GLU A 80 5.93 -11.15 13.93
CA GLU A 80 6.52 -12.49 13.95
C GLU A 80 7.58 -12.72 12.85
N GLY A 81 7.77 -11.76 11.94
CA GLY A 81 8.75 -11.83 10.86
C GLY A 81 8.30 -12.63 9.64
N HIS A 82 7.02 -12.98 9.54
CA HIS A 82 6.42 -13.70 8.41
C HIS A 82 5.83 -12.77 7.34
N SER A 83 5.84 -11.45 7.55
CA SER A 83 5.33 -10.46 6.62
C SER A 83 6.19 -9.21 6.55
N ARG A 84 6.29 -8.65 5.35
CA ARG A 84 6.81 -7.30 5.06
C ARG A 84 5.80 -6.48 4.27
N TRP A 85 4.54 -6.92 4.19
CA TRP A 85 3.48 -6.17 3.52
C TRP A 85 3.14 -4.89 4.30
N PRO A 86 2.89 -3.74 3.64
CA PRO A 86 2.72 -3.55 2.19
C PRO A 86 4.02 -3.22 1.45
N LEU A 87 5.20 -3.31 2.07
CA LEU A 87 6.45 -2.97 1.38
C LEU A 87 6.79 -3.96 0.26
N THR A 88 6.30 -5.20 0.37
CA THR A 88 6.41 -6.23 -0.66
C THR A 88 5.46 -6.03 -1.85
N ASP A 89 4.43 -5.20 -1.68
CA ASP A 89 3.51 -4.80 -2.77
C ASP A 89 4.07 -3.62 -3.58
N LEU A 90 5.11 -2.94 -3.07
CA LEU A 90 5.69 -1.81 -3.75
C LEU A 90 6.56 -2.27 -4.92
N PRO A 91 6.61 -1.49 -6.02
CA PRO A 91 7.61 -1.73 -7.04
C PRO A 91 9.00 -1.63 -6.40
N LEU A 92 9.89 -2.57 -6.75
CA LEU A 92 11.24 -2.68 -6.19
C LEU A 92 11.28 -3.05 -4.69
N ASP A 93 10.33 -3.85 -4.24
CA ASP A 93 10.26 -4.45 -2.90
C ASP A 93 11.62 -4.93 -2.35
N GLY A 94 12.42 -5.64 -3.16
CA GLY A 94 13.76 -6.11 -2.76
C GLY A 94 14.85 -5.04 -2.69
N GLN A 95 14.59 -3.82 -3.15
CA GLN A 95 15.60 -2.74 -3.22
C GLN A 95 15.38 -1.63 -2.21
N LEU A 96 14.22 -1.58 -1.53
CA LEU A 96 13.90 -0.52 -0.60
C LEU A 96 14.94 -0.41 0.54
N LEU A 97 15.20 -1.51 1.26
CA LEU A 97 16.17 -1.53 2.36
C LEU A 97 17.61 -1.25 1.88
N PRO A 98 18.14 -1.89 0.83
CA PRO A 98 19.44 -1.54 0.26
C PRO A 98 19.57 -0.06 -0.11
N MET A 99 18.52 0.52 -0.72
CA MET A 99 18.51 1.93 -1.09
C MET A 99 18.52 2.83 0.15
N LEU A 100 17.69 2.54 1.15
CA LEU A 100 17.65 3.32 2.40
C LEU A 100 19.00 3.26 3.12
N ALA A 101 19.64 2.09 3.19
CA ALA A 101 20.98 1.92 3.75
C ALA A 101 22.04 2.74 2.98
N ALA A 102 22.02 2.70 1.64
CA ALA A 102 22.96 3.44 0.81
C ALA A 102 22.80 4.97 0.97
N LEU A 103 21.56 5.45 1.10
CA LEU A 103 21.22 6.86 1.28
C LEU A 103 21.44 7.34 2.73
N SER A 104 21.29 6.45 3.71
CA SER A 104 21.43 6.80 5.13
C SER A 104 22.88 6.83 5.60
N ALA A 105 23.81 6.23 4.86
CA ALA A 105 25.22 6.21 5.22
C ALA A 105 25.79 7.63 5.48
N PRO A 106 26.68 7.82 6.49
CA PRO A 106 27.17 9.15 6.89
C PRO A 106 27.83 9.95 5.76
N ASP A 107 28.52 9.26 4.85
CA ASP A 107 29.23 9.86 3.71
C ASP A 107 28.40 9.87 2.41
N ALA A 108 27.16 9.36 2.43
CA ALA A 108 26.30 9.24 1.26
C ALA A 108 26.17 10.55 0.44
N PRO A 109 25.93 11.74 1.03
CA PRO A 109 25.80 12.97 0.25
C PRO A 109 27.03 13.26 -0.61
N LYS A 110 28.23 13.15 -0.01
CA LYS A 110 29.50 13.44 -0.69
C LYS A 110 29.84 12.35 -1.71
N ARG A 111 29.63 11.08 -1.35
CA ARG A 111 29.92 9.93 -2.22
C ARG A 111 29.02 9.92 -3.45
N LEU A 112 27.71 10.10 -3.27
CA LEU A 112 26.74 10.13 -4.36
C LEU A 112 26.96 11.35 -5.27
N GLN A 113 27.22 12.53 -4.70
CA GLN A 113 27.53 13.72 -5.49
C GLN A 113 28.77 13.51 -6.36
N ARG A 114 29.85 12.94 -5.80
CA ARG A 114 31.07 12.63 -6.55
C ARG A 114 30.80 11.62 -7.67
N SER A 115 30.06 10.55 -7.39
CA SER A 115 29.69 9.56 -8.40
C SER A 115 28.89 10.19 -9.53
N PHE A 116 27.90 11.03 -9.19
CA PHE A 116 27.13 11.80 -10.17
C PHE A 116 28.03 12.70 -11.04
N ASP A 117 28.90 13.49 -10.41
CA ASP A 117 29.77 14.43 -11.13
C ASP A 117 30.74 13.72 -12.08
N THR A 118 31.22 12.53 -11.71
CA THR A 118 32.15 11.74 -12.53
C THR A 118 31.45 10.97 -13.66
N GLN A 119 30.27 10.41 -13.40
CA GLN A 119 29.66 9.41 -14.29
C GLN A 119 28.47 9.94 -15.10
N ILE A 120 27.75 10.94 -14.59
CA ILE A 120 26.45 11.35 -15.12
C ILE A 120 26.47 12.82 -15.57
N ALA A 121 27.10 13.70 -14.82
CA ALA A 121 27.06 15.13 -15.10
C ALA A 121 27.62 15.45 -16.50
N GLY A 122 26.81 16.14 -17.30
CA GLY A 122 27.14 16.46 -18.70
C GLY A 122 27.07 15.30 -19.70
N GLN A 123 26.79 14.06 -19.26
CA GLN A 123 26.72 12.86 -20.12
C GLN A 123 25.33 12.66 -20.74
N ALA A 124 24.71 13.73 -21.25
CA ALA A 124 23.30 13.70 -21.68
C ALA A 124 23.02 12.65 -22.77
N THR A 125 23.93 12.51 -23.74
CA THR A 125 23.81 11.50 -24.80
C THR A 125 23.86 10.07 -24.24
N GLY A 126 24.79 9.78 -23.33
CA GLY A 126 24.93 8.46 -22.71
C GLY A 126 23.72 8.08 -21.88
N VAL A 127 23.22 9.01 -21.06
CA VAL A 127 22.00 8.82 -20.26
C VAL A 127 20.78 8.58 -21.15
N ARG A 128 20.64 9.35 -22.24
CA ARG A 128 19.56 9.16 -23.22
C ARG A 128 19.61 7.78 -23.86
N GLN A 129 20.78 7.34 -24.30
CA GLN A 129 20.95 6.03 -24.91
C GLN A 129 20.66 4.90 -23.90
N ALA A 130 21.11 5.03 -22.66
CA ALA A 130 20.79 4.08 -21.59
C ALA A 130 19.28 3.99 -21.36
N ALA A 131 18.58 5.13 -21.28
CA ALA A 131 17.13 5.17 -21.13
C ALA A 131 16.39 4.45 -22.27
N HIS A 132 16.79 4.69 -23.54
CA HIS A 132 16.21 4.00 -24.69
C HIS A 132 16.48 2.49 -24.67
N SER A 133 17.72 2.07 -24.41
CA SER A 133 18.09 0.66 -24.34
C SER A 133 17.34 -0.07 -23.23
N MET A 134 17.22 0.55 -22.05
CA MET A 134 16.44 -0.01 -20.93
C MET A 134 14.95 -0.13 -21.27
N GLY A 135 14.38 0.84 -21.98
CA GLY A 135 12.99 0.77 -22.43
C GLY A 135 12.73 -0.38 -23.39
N LEU A 136 13.57 -0.51 -24.41
CA LEU A 136 13.48 -1.61 -25.38
C LEU A 136 13.62 -2.97 -24.69
N PHE A 137 14.60 -3.11 -23.79
CA PHE A 137 14.77 -4.33 -23.01
C PHE A 137 13.58 -4.59 -22.08
N GLY A 138 13.10 -3.59 -21.36
CA GLY A 138 12.00 -3.72 -20.40
C GLY A 138 10.70 -4.17 -21.07
N VAL A 139 10.35 -3.56 -22.21
CA VAL A 139 9.17 -3.98 -23.00
C VAL A 139 9.35 -5.41 -23.51
N GLN A 140 10.54 -5.77 -24.00
CA GLN A 140 10.79 -7.14 -24.47
C GLN A 140 10.75 -8.17 -23.35
N TYR A 141 11.26 -7.82 -22.16
CA TYR A 141 11.18 -8.66 -20.97
C TYR A 141 9.73 -8.92 -20.59
N LEU A 142 8.90 -7.86 -20.48
CA LEU A 142 7.49 -7.98 -20.12
C LEU A 142 6.67 -8.82 -21.12
N ARG A 143 6.99 -8.74 -22.41
CA ARG A 143 6.36 -9.58 -23.45
C ARG A 143 6.64 -11.06 -23.25
N ASN A 144 7.79 -11.40 -22.69
CA ASN A 144 8.22 -12.78 -22.46
C ASN A 144 7.82 -13.31 -21.06
N GLN A 145 7.28 -12.47 -20.18
CA GLN A 145 6.84 -12.89 -18.84
C GLN A 145 5.46 -13.56 -18.89
N THR A 146 5.40 -14.78 -18.36
CA THR A 146 4.19 -15.60 -18.31
C THR A 146 3.29 -15.30 -17.10
N ASP A 147 3.87 -14.73 -16.05
CA ASP A 147 3.20 -14.57 -14.76
C ASP A 147 2.22 -13.39 -14.73
N TYR A 148 2.20 -12.57 -15.78
CA TYR A 148 1.27 -11.47 -15.95
C TYR A 148 0.11 -11.86 -16.87
N SER A 149 -1.09 -11.35 -16.57
CA SER A 149 -2.19 -11.34 -17.53
C SER A 149 -1.88 -10.47 -18.75
N GLU A 150 -2.64 -10.64 -19.83
CA GLU A 150 -2.47 -9.81 -21.03
C GLU A 150 -2.70 -8.32 -20.76
N ALA A 151 -3.72 -7.98 -19.95
CA ALA A 151 -4.01 -6.61 -19.54
C ALA A 151 -2.86 -6.01 -18.72
N GLU A 152 -2.27 -6.77 -17.80
CA GLU A 152 -1.11 -6.32 -17.01
C GLU A 152 0.13 -6.13 -17.89
N ARG A 153 0.42 -7.06 -18.82
CA ARG A 153 1.54 -6.90 -19.76
C ARG A 153 1.39 -5.65 -20.61
N ALA A 154 0.19 -5.40 -21.13
CA ALA A 154 -0.09 -4.20 -21.93
C ALA A 154 0.10 -2.92 -21.11
N HIS A 155 -0.42 -2.91 -19.88
CA HIS A 155 -0.30 -1.80 -18.95
C HIS A 155 1.17 -1.50 -18.61
N TYR A 156 1.93 -2.51 -18.15
CA TYR A 156 3.33 -2.31 -17.77
C TYR A 156 4.21 -1.94 -18.97
N SER A 157 3.89 -2.43 -20.17
CA SER A 157 4.60 -2.04 -21.39
C SER A 157 4.40 -0.56 -21.71
N GLN A 158 3.18 -0.02 -21.56
CA GLN A 158 2.92 1.42 -21.67
C GLN A 158 3.73 2.22 -20.64
N VAL A 159 3.71 1.79 -19.38
CA VAL A 159 4.44 2.46 -18.30
C VAL A 159 5.94 2.49 -18.58
N VAL A 160 6.53 1.35 -18.97
CA VAL A 160 7.97 1.28 -19.31
C VAL A 160 8.28 2.21 -20.48
N ASP A 161 7.49 2.19 -21.55
CA ASP A 161 7.72 3.06 -22.71
C ASP A 161 7.69 4.56 -22.34
N VAL A 162 6.66 4.99 -21.62
CA VAL A 162 6.50 6.38 -21.17
C VAL A 162 7.65 6.79 -20.24
N LEU A 163 8.04 5.94 -19.29
CA LEU A 163 9.17 6.24 -18.39
C LEU A 163 10.51 6.27 -19.12
N SER A 164 10.72 5.43 -20.13
CA SER A 164 11.95 5.47 -20.94
C SER A 164 12.05 6.73 -21.79
N ARG A 165 10.94 7.19 -22.38
CA ARG A 165 10.89 8.47 -23.11
C ARG A 165 11.06 9.66 -22.17
N TRP A 166 10.46 9.62 -20.99
CA TRP A 166 10.72 10.60 -19.94
C TRP A 166 12.20 10.65 -19.56
N ALA A 167 12.82 9.52 -19.22
CA ALA A 167 14.22 9.47 -18.80
C ALA A 167 15.19 9.95 -19.89
N ALA A 168 14.86 9.71 -21.16
CA ALA A 168 15.62 10.20 -22.32
C ALA A 168 15.58 11.73 -22.48
N ALA A 169 14.51 12.37 -22.04
CA ALA A 169 14.26 13.81 -22.18
C ALA A 169 14.53 14.61 -20.89
N ALA A 170 14.40 13.98 -19.72
CA ALA A 170 14.52 14.62 -18.43
C ALA A 170 15.94 15.18 -18.20
N PRO A 171 16.08 16.30 -17.45
CA PRO A 171 17.37 16.93 -17.18
C PRO A 171 18.18 16.16 -16.12
N LEU A 172 18.33 14.84 -16.29
CA LEU A 172 18.98 13.92 -15.33
C LEU A 172 20.47 14.24 -15.13
N THR A 173 21.10 14.93 -16.08
CA THR A 173 22.51 15.34 -15.99
C THR A 173 22.72 16.72 -15.36
N ASP A 174 21.65 17.39 -14.91
CA ASP A 174 21.72 18.69 -14.27
C ASP A 174 22.33 18.61 -12.86
N LYS A 175 23.46 19.29 -12.67
CA LYS A 175 24.23 19.25 -11.42
C LYS A 175 23.47 19.84 -10.22
N GLN A 176 22.72 20.92 -10.43
CA GLN A 176 22.05 21.61 -9.34
C GLN A 176 20.82 20.82 -8.85
N ARG A 177 20.07 20.23 -9.78
CA ARG A 177 18.96 19.31 -9.46
C ARG A 177 19.48 18.07 -8.75
N ALA A 178 20.59 17.49 -9.24
CA ALA A 178 21.19 16.32 -8.61
C ALA A 178 21.65 16.62 -7.18
N LYS A 179 22.36 17.73 -6.94
CA LYS A 179 22.79 18.15 -5.60
C LYS A 179 21.60 18.32 -4.64
N THR A 180 20.53 18.97 -5.11
CA THR A 180 19.30 19.16 -4.33
C THR A 180 18.65 17.83 -3.99
N THR A 181 18.50 16.95 -4.99
CA THR A 181 17.90 15.62 -4.85
C THR A 181 18.70 14.74 -3.90
N ILE A 182 20.01 14.65 -4.08
CA ILE A 182 20.90 13.85 -3.20
C ILE A 182 20.83 14.36 -1.77
N THR A 183 20.85 15.67 -1.56
CA THR A 183 20.74 16.26 -0.22
C THR A 183 19.41 15.91 0.43
N LEU A 184 18.32 16.08 -0.30
CA LEU A 184 16.96 15.79 0.18
C LEU A 184 16.82 14.30 0.55
N LEU A 185 17.10 13.39 -0.39
CA LEU A 185 16.88 11.95 -0.20
C LEU A 185 17.75 11.37 0.90
N THR A 186 19.03 11.75 0.98
CA THR A 186 19.92 11.26 2.04
C THR A 186 19.51 11.78 3.42
N ALA A 187 19.01 13.02 3.52
CA ALA A 187 18.49 13.55 4.78
C ALA A 187 17.23 12.81 5.22
N THR A 188 16.26 12.60 4.31
CA THR A 188 15.02 11.90 4.65
C THR A 188 15.21 10.40 4.91
N ALA A 189 16.15 9.74 4.22
CA ALA A 189 16.49 8.35 4.50
C ALA A 189 17.10 8.19 5.90
N ARG A 190 17.99 9.11 6.32
CA ARG A 190 18.52 9.14 7.69
C ARG A 190 17.43 9.38 8.72
N ASN A 191 16.50 10.29 8.44
CA ASN A 191 15.39 10.57 9.35
C ASN A 191 14.40 9.40 9.46
N ALA A 192 14.23 8.61 8.39
CA ALA A 192 13.41 7.41 8.44
C ALA A 192 14.00 6.37 9.42
N GLY A 193 15.33 6.22 9.45
CA GLY A 193 16.00 5.32 10.39
C GLY A 193 15.61 3.84 10.18
N LEU A 194 15.46 3.43 8.92
CA LEU A 194 15.04 2.09 8.49
C LEU A 194 16.01 1.56 7.43
N SER A 195 17.26 1.35 7.82
CA SER A 195 18.33 0.87 6.93
C SER A 195 18.60 -0.62 7.04
N THR A 196 17.97 -1.31 8.00
CA THR A 196 18.17 -2.74 8.26
C THR A 196 16.84 -3.43 8.55
N ASP A 197 16.80 -4.74 8.32
CA ASP A 197 15.65 -5.58 8.70
C ASP A 197 15.34 -5.51 10.20
N ALA A 198 16.37 -5.39 11.05
CA ALA A 198 16.18 -5.30 12.50
C ALA A 198 15.48 -3.99 12.90
N GLU A 199 15.86 -2.86 12.30
CA GLU A 199 15.20 -1.57 12.52
C GLU A 199 13.75 -1.60 12.03
N LEU A 200 13.52 -2.23 10.88
CA LEU A 200 12.20 -2.41 10.29
C LEU A 200 11.30 -3.33 11.14
N GLN A 201 11.86 -4.41 11.68
CA GLN A 201 11.17 -5.31 12.60
C GLN A 201 10.80 -4.59 13.89
N ALA A 202 11.77 -3.90 14.51
CA ALA A 202 11.58 -3.20 15.77
C ALA A 202 10.57 -2.04 15.67
N ALA A 203 10.45 -1.40 14.51
CA ALA A 203 9.46 -0.36 14.27
C ALA A 203 8.04 -0.92 14.07
N GLY A 204 7.90 -2.22 13.77
CA GLY A 204 6.63 -2.84 13.37
C GLY A 204 6.09 -2.28 12.05
N MET A 205 4.95 -2.81 11.60
CA MET A 205 4.36 -2.42 10.30
C MET A 205 4.02 -0.92 10.25
N GLU A 206 3.18 -0.43 11.16
CA GLU A 206 2.76 0.98 11.13
C GLU A 206 3.89 1.95 11.45
N GLY A 207 4.76 1.62 12.41
CA GLY A 207 5.90 2.48 12.74
C GLY A 207 6.84 2.63 11.56
N SER A 208 7.06 1.55 10.80
CA SER A 208 7.83 1.58 9.55
C SER A 208 7.15 2.47 8.51
N LEU A 209 5.86 2.26 8.24
CA LEU A 209 5.11 3.03 7.24
C LEU A 209 5.06 4.53 7.56
N ARG A 210 4.85 4.92 8.83
CA ARG A 210 4.90 6.32 9.26
C ARG A 210 6.27 6.97 9.03
N ARG A 211 7.34 6.25 9.33
CA ARG A 211 8.73 6.73 9.12
C ARG A 211 9.10 6.83 7.65
N LEU A 212 8.51 5.99 6.80
CA LEU A 212 8.70 6.02 5.35
C LEU A 212 7.89 7.11 4.64
N GLY A 213 6.77 7.59 5.20
CA GLY A 213 5.95 8.65 4.60
C GLY A 213 6.72 9.90 4.17
N PRO A 214 7.54 10.52 5.05
CA PRO A 214 8.38 11.67 4.67
C PRO A 214 9.41 11.34 3.59
N PHE A 215 9.95 10.12 3.57
CA PHE A 215 10.87 9.67 2.53
C PHE A 215 10.16 9.49 1.17
N ALA A 216 8.96 8.90 1.16
CA ALA A 216 8.13 8.79 -0.03
C ALA A 216 7.79 10.18 -0.61
N LYS A 217 7.45 11.14 0.25
CA LYS A 217 7.25 12.54 -0.15
C LYS A 217 8.48 13.15 -0.81
N ALA A 218 9.66 12.94 -0.20
CA ALA A 218 10.93 13.43 -0.73
C ALA A 218 11.27 12.80 -2.09
N LEU A 219 11.02 11.51 -2.26
CA LEU A 219 11.19 10.81 -3.53
C LEU A 219 10.27 11.38 -4.62
N LYS A 220 8.98 11.54 -4.33
CA LYS A 220 8.02 12.16 -5.27
C LYS A 220 8.39 13.60 -5.61
N THR A 221 8.84 14.38 -4.63
CA THR A 221 9.32 15.75 -4.84
C THR A 221 10.54 15.78 -5.77
N ALA A 222 11.50 14.87 -5.57
CA ALA A 222 12.66 14.75 -6.42
C ALA A 222 12.26 14.41 -7.86
N LEU A 223 11.41 13.39 -8.07
CA LEU A 223 10.92 13.00 -9.38
C LEU A 223 10.14 14.13 -10.08
N ALA A 224 9.29 14.84 -9.35
CA ALA A 224 8.56 16.00 -9.87
C ALA A 224 9.52 17.11 -10.34
N SER A 225 10.66 17.29 -9.66
CA SER A 225 11.68 18.24 -10.10
C SER A 225 12.34 17.87 -11.44
N TYR A 226 12.21 16.62 -11.89
CA TYR A 226 12.63 16.15 -13.21
C TYR A 226 11.45 15.99 -14.20
N GLY A 227 10.27 16.49 -13.86
CA GLY A 227 9.08 16.44 -14.72
C GLY A 227 8.24 15.17 -14.57
N LEU A 228 8.50 14.31 -13.58
CA LEU A 228 7.70 13.12 -13.30
C LEU A 228 6.89 13.31 -12.01
N SER A 229 5.66 13.82 -12.15
CA SER A 229 4.76 14.02 -11.01
C SER A 229 3.96 12.76 -10.71
N LEU A 230 4.39 12.00 -9.70
CA LEU A 230 3.61 10.85 -9.23
C LEU A 230 2.34 11.28 -8.48
N ASP A 231 2.36 12.43 -7.81
CA ASP A 231 1.17 12.99 -7.15
C ASP A 231 0.05 13.23 -8.16
N ALA A 232 0.36 13.81 -9.32
CA ALA A 232 -0.63 14.00 -10.39
C ALA A 232 -1.18 12.66 -10.92
N ALA A 233 -0.32 11.64 -11.06
CA ALA A 233 -0.76 10.30 -11.48
C ALA A 233 -1.81 9.71 -10.51
N MET A 234 -1.72 10.04 -9.22
CA MET A 234 -2.63 9.55 -8.18
C MET A 234 -3.87 10.43 -8.00
N THR A 235 -3.70 11.76 -7.99
CA THR A 235 -4.82 12.70 -7.78
C THR A 235 -5.73 12.81 -8.99
N ASP A 236 -5.17 12.67 -10.20
CA ASP A 236 -5.91 12.82 -11.45
C ASP A 236 -6.38 11.46 -12.00
N LEU A 237 -6.27 10.40 -11.19
CA LEU A 237 -6.74 9.07 -11.54
C LEU A 237 -8.26 9.07 -11.73
N ARG A 238 -8.67 8.64 -12.92
CA ARG A 238 -10.07 8.44 -13.30
C ARG A 238 -10.33 6.95 -13.40
N GLY A 239 -11.46 6.53 -12.85
CA GLY A 239 -11.94 5.16 -12.96
C GLY A 239 -13.33 5.15 -13.59
N GLU A 240 -13.59 4.14 -14.40
CA GLU A 240 -14.88 3.83 -14.99
C GLU A 240 -15.18 2.35 -14.74
N LEU A 241 -16.41 2.05 -14.33
CA LEU A 241 -16.86 0.67 -14.16
C LEU A 241 -17.11 0.05 -15.54
N VAL A 242 -16.38 -1.01 -15.86
CA VAL A 242 -16.53 -1.76 -17.13
C VAL A 242 -17.55 -2.85 -16.95
N SER A 243 -17.44 -3.64 -15.88
CA SER A 243 -18.37 -4.69 -15.53
C SER A 243 -18.43 -4.88 -14.01
N GLN A 244 -19.57 -5.38 -13.53
CA GLN A 244 -19.76 -5.79 -12.14
C GLN A 244 -20.60 -7.06 -12.10
N GLU A 245 -20.06 -8.11 -11.49
CA GLU A 245 -20.68 -9.41 -11.34
C GLU A 245 -20.61 -9.82 -9.87
N GLY A 246 -21.72 -9.65 -9.16
CA GLY A 246 -21.80 -9.91 -7.72
C GLY A 246 -20.76 -9.11 -6.94
N ASP A 247 -19.84 -9.85 -6.31
CA ASP A 247 -18.73 -9.31 -5.50
C ASP A 247 -17.45 -9.06 -6.30
N THR A 248 -17.51 -9.06 -7.63
CA THR A 248 -16.37 -8.76 -8.50
C THR A 248 -16.69 -7.59 -9.42
N ALA A 249 -15.70 -6.75 -9.71
CA ALA A 249 -15.84 -5.66 -10.67
C ALA A 249 -14.55 -5.46 -11.46
N VAL A 250 -14.69 -5.03 -12.71
CA VAL A 250 -13.57 -4.60 -13.55
C VAL A 250 -13.69 -3.11 -13.76
N LEU A 251 -12.63 -2.38 -13.44
CA LEU A 251 -12.53 -0.95 -13.68
C LEU A 251 -11.55 -0.67 -14.79
N ARG A 252 -11.88 0.27 -15.66
CA ARG A 252 -10.95 0.92 -16.56
C ARG A 252 -10.42 2.17 -15.88
N ILE A 253 -9.11 2.29 -15.82
CA ILE A 253 -8.45 3.40 -15.14
C ILE A 253 -7.63 4.21 -16.13
N GLN A 254 -7.61 5.52 -15.93
CA GLN A 254 -6.81 6.45 -16.71
C GLN A 254 -6.12 7.43 -15.78
N TYR A 255 -4.83 7.64 -15.99
CA TYR A 255 -4.05 8.59 -15.20
C TYR A 255 -2.91 9.21 -16.02
N PRO A 256 -2.51 10.46 -15.71
CA PRO A 256 -1.37 11.09 -16.37
C PRO A 256 -0.05 10.55 -15.82
N LEU A 257 0.90 10.25 -16.71
CA LEU A 257 2.28 9.90 -16.37
C LEU A 257 3.23 10.56 -17.37
N ALA A 258 4.17 11.37 -16.89
CA ALA A 258 5.16 12.08 -17.71
C ALA A 258 4.57 12.86 -18.91
N GLY A 259 3.35 13.38 -18.79
CA GLY A 259 2.66 14.13 -19.84
C GLY A 259 1.81 13.28 -20.78
N GLU A 260 1.70 11.98 -20.54
CA GLU A 260 0.90 11.05 -21.34
C GLU A 260 -0.19 10.39 -20.51
N GLN A 261 -1.27 9.99 -21.17
CA GLN A 261 -2.35 9.25 -20.52
C GLN A 261 -2.06 7.76 -20.58
N ILE A 262 -1.91 7.13 -19.41
CA ILE A 262 -1.85 5.68 -19.27
C ILE A 262 -3.27 5.16 -19.09
N GLU A 263 -3.57 4.03 -19.74
CA GLU A 263 -4.81 3.29 -19.52
C GLU A 263 -4.52 1.88 -19.00
N ALA A 264 -5.34 1.40 -18.08
CA ALA A 264 -5.26 0.04 -17.55
C ALA A 264 -6.64 -0.50 -17.20
N GLN A 265 -6.73 -1.80 -17.01
CA GLN A 265 -7.87 -2.43 -16.35
C GLN A 265 -7.42 -3.03 -15.02
N VAL A 266 -8.22 -2.81 -13.97
CA VAL A 266 -7.97 -3.34 -12.64
C VAL A 266 -9.18 -4.13 -12.16
N ARG A 267 -8.93 -5.27 -11.51
CA ARG A 267 -9.97 -6.09 -10.88
C ARG A 267 -10.16 -5.66 -9.43
N MET A 268 -11.41 -5.52 -9.03
CA MET A 268 -11.84 -5.25 -7.68
C MET A 268 -12.66 -6.42 -7.16
N THR A 269 -12.51 -6.72 -5.87
CA THR A 269 -13.33 -7.70 -5.17
C THR A 269 -13.96 -7.06 -3.94
N ARG A 270 -15.25 -7.32 -3.73
CA ARG A 270 -15.97 -6.87 -2.55
C ARG A 270 -15.77 -7.87 -1.42
N ARG A 271 -15.30 -7.40 -0.26
CA ARG A 271 -15.25 -8.16 1.00
C ARG A 271 -15.85 -7.31 2.11
N GLU A 272 -16.73 -7.89 2.92
CA GLU A 272 -17.34 -7.20 4.07
C GLU A 272 -18.00 -5.85 3.69
N GLY A 273 -18.62 -5.79 2.51
CA GLY A 273 -19.31 -4.60 2.00
C GLY A 273 -18.41 -3.57 1.29
N HIS A 274 -17.09 -3.74 1.31
CA HIS A 274 -16.11 -2.78 0.79
C HIS A 274 -15.32 -3.36 -0.39
N TRP A 275 -14.82 -2.50 -1.28
CA TRP A 275 -14.06 -2.92 -2.47
C TRP A 275 -12.56 -2.79 -2.27
N TYR A 276 -11.83 -3.80 -2.71
CA TYR A 276 -10.37 -3.87 -2.64
C TYR A 276 -9.78 -4.34 -3.96
N LEU A 277 -8.51 -4.02 -4.22
CA LEU A 277 -7.74 -4.58 -5.34
C LEU A 277 -7.69 -6.10 -5.21
N ALA A 278 -8.22 -6.81 -6.21
CA ALA A 278 -8.28 -8.27 -6.18
C ALA A 278 -6.89 -8.88 -6.04
N ARG A 279 -5.90 -8.32 -6.75
CA ARG A 279 -4.49 -8.70 -6.67
C ARG A 279 -3.92 -8.57 -5.25
N THR A 280 -4.13 -7.43 -4.59
CA THR A 280 -3.67 -7.22 -3.21
C THR A 280 -4.31 -8.22 -2.23
N LEU A 281 -5.59 -8.54 -2.41
CA LEU A 281 -6.24 -9.59 -1.60
C LEU A 281 -5.63 -10.97 -1.86
N GLU A 282 -5.41 -11.33 -3.13
CA GLU A 282 -4.77 -12.59 -3.52
C GLU A 282 -3.36 -12.71 -2.92
N GLU A 283 -2.54 -11.66 -3.01
CA GLU A 283 -1.17 -11.60 -2.47
C GLU A 283 -1.15 -11.68 -0.93
N THR A 284 -2.01 -10.93 -0.25
CA THR A 284 -2.09 -10.93 1.23
C THR A 284 -2.71 -12.20 1.80
N ASP A 285 -3.66 -12.82 1.11
CA ASP A 285 -4.20 -14.14 1.48
C ASP A 285 -3.10 -15.22 1.40
N ALA A 286 -2.31 -15.21 0.32
CA ALA A 286 -1.18 -16.12 0.15
C ALA A 286 -0.11 -15.92 1.24
N LEU A 287 0.20 -14.66 1.55
CA LEU A 287 1.14 -14.32 2.62
C LEU A 287 0.68 -14.82 4.00
N LEU A 288 -0.58 -14.57 4.36
CA LEU A 288 -1.13 -15.01 5.63
C LEU A 288 -1.23 -16.54 5.71
N LYS A 289 -1.57 -17.21 4.62
CA LYS A 289 -1.56 -18.67 4.55
C LYS A 289 -0.16 -19.23 4.79
N ALA A 290 0.86 -18.68 4.13
CA ALA A 290 2.25 -19.08 4.35
C ALA A 290 2.71 -18.85 5.80
N ALA A 291 2.27 -17.75 6.43
CA ALA A 291 2.54 -17.49 7.83
C ALA A 291 1.87 -18.52 8.76
N ASP A 292 0.61 -18.88 8.50
CA ASP A 292 -0.11 -19.91 9.28
C ASP A 292 0.56 -21.28 9.14
N GLU A 293 0.98 -21.66 7.92
CA GLU A 293 1.69 -22.91 7.65
C GLU A 293 3.04 -22.97 8.36
N ALA A 294 3.80 -21.86 8.36
CA ALA A 294 5.06 -21.76 9.07
C ALA A 294 4.87 -21.94 10.59
N LYS A 295 3.84 -21.33 11.17
CA LYS A 295 3.51 -21.51 12.60
C LYS A 295 3.13 -22.94 12.93
N ALA A 296 2.31 -23.58 12.10
CA ALA A 296 1.92 -24.97 12.30
C ALA A 296 3.13 -25.91 12.23
N ALA A 297 4.07 -25.68 11.30
CA ALA A 297 5.30 -26.44 11.20
C ALA A 297 6.20 -26.27 12.44
N MET A 298 6.34 -25.04 12.96
CA MET A 298 7.10 -24.79 14.19
C MET A 298 6.48 -25.46 15.42
N ALA A 299 5.15 -25.44 15.53
CA ALA A 299 4.44 -26.12 16.62
C ALA A 299 4.64 -27.64 16.57
N ALA A 300 4.49 -28.25 15.39
CA ALA A 300 4.73 -29.67 15.19
C ALA A 300 6.18 -30.09 15.52
N GLN A 301 7.16 -29.25 15.15
CA GLN A 301 8.56 -29.50 15.50
C GLN A 301 8.79 -29.43 17.02
N ALA A 302 8.21 -28.45 17.70
CA ALA A 302 8.33 -28.32 19.16
C ALA A 302 7.69 -29.51 19.89
N GLU A 303 6.56 -30.02 19.40
CA GLU A 303 5.93 -31.24 19.93
C GLU A 303 6.82 -32.48 19.72
N HIS A 304 7.42 -32.62 18.54
CA HIS A 304 8.35 -33.70 18.25
C HIS A 304 9.60 -33.66 19.14
N ASP A 305 10.20 -32.48 19.31
CA ASP A 305 11.37 -32.28 20.16
C ASP A 305 11.04 -32.58 21.64
N ALA A 306 9.85 -32.21 22.09
CA ALA A 306 9.37 -32.52 23.44
C ALA A 306 9.16 -34.04 23.65
N GLN A 307 8.66 -34.75 22.64
CA GLN A 307 8.51 -36.21 22.70
C GLN A 307 9.87 -36.90 22.76
N LEU A 308 10.83 -36.49 21.93
CA LEU A 308 12.20 -37.03 21.96
C LEU A 308 12.88 -36.78 23.31
N ALA A 309 12.69 -35.59 23.90
CA ALA A 309 13.21 -35.28 25.23
C ALA A 309 12.59 -36.17 26.32
N ALA A 310 11.27 -36.38 26.29
CA ALA A 310 10.57 -37.24 27.23
C ALA A 310 11.01 -38.72 27.10
N GLU A 311 11.22 -39.22 25.89
CA GLU A 311 11.74 -40.56 25.63
C GLU A 311 13.18 -40.73 26.13
N ALA A 312 14.04 -39.71 25.94
CA ALA A 312 15.41 -39.72 26.45
C ALA A 312 15.46 -39.70 27.99
N GLU A 313 14.60 -38.92 28.65
CA GLU A 313 14.48 -38.90 30.11
C GLU A 313 13.96 -40.24 30.66
N ALA A 314 12.95 -40.84 30.02
CA ALA A 314 12.44 -42.14 30.40
C ALA A 314 13.52 -43.24 30.26
N ALA A 315 14.30 -43.21 29.18
CA ALA A 315 15.41 -44.14 28.96
C ALA A 315 16.54 -43.99 30.00
N ALA A 316 16.82 -42.75 30.45
CA ALA A 316 17.81 -42.49 31.49
C ALA A 316 17.37 -43.04 32.86
N GLN A 317 16.10 -42.89 33.23
CA GLN A 317 15.56 -43.39 34.50
C GLN A 317 15.55 -44.92 34.59
N VAL A 318 15.30 -45.62 33.47
CA VAL A 318 15.39 -47.10 33.41
C VAL A 318 16.82 -47.58 33.64
N LYS A 319 17.82 -46.82 33.17
CA LYS A 319 19.24 -47.17 33.30
C LYS A 319 19.76 -47.02 34.73
N ASP A 320 19.30 -46.00 35.45
CA ASP A 320 19.65 -45.77 36.87
C ASP A 320 18.95 -46.77 37.81
N GLY A 321 17.71 -47.16 37.50
CA GLY A 321 16.98 -48.20 38.27
C GLY A 321 17.60 -49.60 38.18
N ALA A 322 18.28 -49.91 37.06
CA ALA A 322 18.97 -51.20 36.88
C ALA A 322 20.32 -51.29 37.62
N SER A 323 20.83 -50.18 38.17
CA SER A 323 22.15 -50.12 38.82
C SER A 323 22.08 -50.08 40.35
N ALA A 324 20.90 -50.24 40.96
CA ALA A 324 20.74 -50.33 42.41
C ALA A 324 21.32 -51.65 42.95
N PRO A 325 22.28 -51.63 43.90
CA PRO A 325 22.91 -52.85 44.39
C PRO A 325 21.94 -53.66 45.26
N ALA A 326 21.84 -54.96 44.99
CA ALA A 326 21.22 -55.92 45.89
C ALA A 326 21.91 -55.81 47.26
N LYS A 327 21.16 -55.42 48.30
CA LYS A 327 21.68 -55.39 49.67
C LYS A 327 22.04 -56.82 50.11
N PRO A 328 23.16 -56.99 50.82
CA PRO A 328 23.70 -58.30 51.21
C PRO A 328 22.82 -59.06 52.20
#